data_AF-A0A1I7AH91-F1
#
_entry.id   AF-A0A1I7AH91-F1
#
_cell.length_a   1.000
_cell.length_b   1.000
_cell.length_c   1.000
_cell.angle_alpha   90.00
_cell.angle_beta   90.00
_cell.angle_gamma   90.00
#
_symmetry.space_group_name_H-M   'P 1'
#
loop_
_entity.id
_entity.type
_entity.pdbx_description
1 polymer ?
#
loop_
_entity_poly.entity_id
_entity_poly.type
_entity_poly.pdbx_seq_one_letter_code
_entity_poly.pdbx_strand_id
1 'polypeptide(L)'
;MPWIRTPPEDGAPPDVAAAYDRDRETLGYVPTYTRVFAHRPAVLEAWHALDGAVEASMDPRRYELATLAAALRLRSSYCSPAHGKVLAEQFDGPVAVVDAATDPAAAPLSEVDRAVMRLADTVAAGAARMTEDDLAEVRGLGLDDAEILDVVLTAAARCFSSSVLDAVGAEPDAACSALDPAVRDALAVGRPIASARAAAPVIPGRRGRRRSRRRRRCWTRRPRRAPRRRCRPAGRPAGSP
;
A
#
# COMPACT_ATOMS: atom_id res chain seq x y z
N MET A 1 6.57 2.31 14.97
CA MET A 1 5.28 1.62 15.14
C MET A 1 4.16 2.62 14.95
N PRO A 2 3.11 2.31 14.18
CA PRO A 2 1.96 3.20 14.06
C PRO A 2 1.31 3.47 15.43
N TRP A 3 0.72 4.64 15.58
CA TRP A 3 0.01 5.10 16.78
C TRP A 3 -1.32 4.38 16.99
N ILE A 4 -1.83 3.72 15.95
CA ILE A 4 -2.99 2.83 16.03
C ILE A 4 -2.54 1.38 16.24
N ARG A 5 -3.30 0.62 17.05
CA ARG A 5 -3.06 -0.82 17.23
C ARG A 5 -3.45 -1.55 15.96
N THR A 6 -2.56 -2.34 15.38
CA THR A 6 -2.86 -3.14 14.18
C THR A 6 -3.33 -4.54 14.55
N PRO A 7 -4.14 -5.21 13.70
CA PRO A 7 -4.53 -6.60 13.93
C PRO A 7 -3.30 -7.50 14.09
N PRO A 8 -3.27 -8.41 15.09
CA PRO A 8 -2.17 -9.34 15.26
C PRO A 8 -2.05 -10.23 14.01
N GLU A 9 -0.83 -10.61 13.68
CA GLU A 9 -0.58 -11.57 12.58
C GLU A 9 -1.15 -12.95 12.92
N ASP A 10 -1.02 -13.37 14.17
CA ASP A 10 -1.60 -14.61 14.67
C ASP A 10 -3.09 -14.41 15.00
N GLY A 11 -3.96 -15.23 14.38
CA GLY A 11 -5.39 -15.21 14.65
C GLY A 11 -6.13 -14.00 14.07
N ALA A 12 -5.56 -13.37 13.03
CA ALA A 12 -6.25 -12.37 12.23
C ALA A 12 -7.53 -12.96 11.58
N PRO A 13 -8.56 -12.13 11.32
CA PRO A 13 -9.68 -12.54 10.47
C PRO A 13 -9.20 -13.11 9.12
N PRO A 14 -9.93 -14.05 8.49
CA PRO A 14 -9.45 -14.77 7.31
C PRO A 14 -9.01 -13.89 6.13
N ASP A 15 -9.68 -12.77 5.90
CA ASP A 15 -9.35 -11.81 4.84
C ASP A 15 -8.03 -11.08 5.12
N VAL A 16 -7.82 -10.63 6.36
CA VAL A 16 -6.55 -10.02 6.80
C VAL A 16 -5.41 -11.03 6.78
N ALA A 17 -5.67 -12.26 7.23
CA ALA A 17 -4.68 -13.34 7.20
C ALA A 17 -4.19 -13.62 5.77
N ALA A 18 -5.10 -13.67 4.80
CA ALA A 18 -4.76 -13.88 3.39
C ALA A 18 -3.88 -12.75 2.82
N ALA A 19 -4.13 -11.49 3.20
CA ALA A 19 -3.25 -10.38 2.82
C ALA A 19 -1.85 -10.52 3.43
N TYR A 20 -1.75 -10.87 4.71
CA TYR A 20 -0.47 -11.09 5.38
C TYR A 20 0.31 -12.28 4.79
N ASP A 21 -0.38 -13.35 4.40
CA ASP A 21 0.25 -14.52 3.78
C ASP A 21 0.82 -14.17 2.40
N ARG A 22 0.07 -13.43 1.57
CA ARG A 22 0.57 -12.92 0.29
C ARG A 22 1.83 -12.08 0.47
N ASP A 23 1.85 -11.15 1.42
CA ASP A 23 3.01 -10.30 1.67
C ASP A 23 4.25 -11.11 2.10
N ARG A 24 4.07 -12.17 2.89
CA ARG A 24 5.18 -13.06 3.26
C ARG A 24 5.71 -13.84 2.07
N GLU A 25 4.83 -14.27 1.17
CA GLU A 25 5.22 -15.00 -0.04
C GLU A 25 6.00 -14.11 -1.01
N THR A 26 5.59 -12.85 -1.17
CA THR A 26 6.17 -11.94 -2.18
C THR A 26 7.32 -11.09 -1.64
N LEU A 27 7.24 -10.61 -0.40
CA LEU A 27 8.19 -9.68 0.20
C LEU A 27 9.04 -10.32 1.31
N GLY A 28 8.65 -11.50 1.81
CA GLY A 28 9.32 -12.17 2.92
C GLY A 28 8.96 -11.63 4.31
N TYR A 29 8.09 -10.62 4.39
CA TYR A 29 7.59 -10.02 5.64
C TYR A 29 6.24 -9.33 5.39
N VAL A 30 5.52 -8.96 6.46
CA VAL A 30 4.30 -8.15 6.36
C VAL A 30 4.65 -6.66 6.50
N PRO A 31 4.50 -5.83 5.45
CA PRO A 31 4.75 -4.40 5.50
C PRO A 31 3.87 -3.67 6.50
N THR A 32 4.39 -2.55 6.98
CA THR A 32 3.70 -1.68 7.94
C THR A 32 2.45 -1.09 7.32
N TYR A 33 2.45 -0.76 6.01
CA TYR A 33 1.24 -0.28 5.34
C TYR A 33 0.13 -1.34 5.36
N THR A 34 0.42 -2.62 5.05
CA THR A 34 -0.58 -3.70 5.12
C THR A 34 -1.18 -3.82 6.51
N ARG A 35 -0.34 -3.76 7.56
CA ARG A 35 -0.81 -3.82 8.96
C ARG A 35 -1.73 -2.64 9.31
N VAL A 36 -1.49 -1.45 8.76
CA VAL A 36 -2.35 -0.28 8.94
C VAL A 36 -3.69 -0.48 8.24
N PHE A 37 -3.66 -0.89 6.97
CA PHE A 37 -4.87 -1.09 6.16
C PHE A 37 -5.68 -2.33 6.55
N ALA A 38 -5.11 -3.28 7.29
CA ALA A 38 -5.79 -4.47 7.80
C ALA A 38 -7.05 -4.17 8.66
N HIS A 39 -7.20 -2.95 9.18
CA HIS A 39 -8.47 -2.51 9.80
C HIS A 39 -9.64 -2.41 8.82
N ARG A 40 -9.35 -2.26 7.53
CA ARG A 40 -10.31 -2.07 6.43
C ARG A 40 -9.85 -2.92 5.24
N PRO A 41 -10.02 -4.25 5.29
CA PRO A 41 -9.53 -5.16 4.25
C PRO A 41 -10.08 -4.85 2.85
N ALA A 42 -11.34 -4.41 2.75
CA ALA A 42 -11.88 -3.96 1.47
C ALA A 42 -11.16 -2.72 0.89
N VAL A 43 -10.65 -1.83 1.76
CA VAL A 43 -9.83 -0.68 1.34
C VAL A 43 -8.43 -1.13 0.94
N LEU A 44 -7.85 -2.11 1.64
CA LEU A 44 -6.56 -2.70 1.27
C LEU A 44 -6.61 -3.30 -0.13
N GLU A 45 -7.62 -4.14 -0.43
CA GLU A 45 -7.76 -4.74 -1.76
C GLU A 45 -8.00 -3.68 -2.84
N ALA A 46 -8.82 -2.66 -2.56
CA ALA A 46 -9.06 -1.57 -3.50
C ALA A 46 -7.78 -0.75 -3.75
N TRP A 47 -6.97 -0.54 -2.71
CA TRP A 47 -5.67 0.11 -2.82
C TRP A 47 -4.72 -0.71 -3.69
N HIS A 48 -4.56 -2.02 -3.43
CA HIS A 48 -3.73 -2.89 -4.26
C HIS A 48 -4.18 -2.94 -5.72
N ALA A 49 -5.49 -2.98 -5.97
CA ALA A 49 -6.03 -2.96 -7.32
C ALA A 49 -5.76 -1.65 -8.05
N LEU A 50 -5.92 -0.51 -7.37
CA LEU A 50 -5.63 0.80 -7.93
C LEU A 50 -4.13 0.97 -8.22
N ASP A 51 -3.30 0.70 -7.22
CA ASP A 51 -1.84 0.86 -7.29
C ASP A 51 -1.24 -0.04 -8.37
N GLY A 52 -1.64 -1.32 -8.38
CA GLY A 52 -1.18 -2.27 -9.39
C GLY A 52 -1.67 -1.94 -10.81
N ALA A 53 -2.83 -1.30 -10.96
CA ALA A 53 -3.28 -0.84 -12.28
C ALA A 53 -2.45 0.33 -12.81
N VAL A 54 -2.04 1.25 -11.92
CA VAL A 54 -1.16 2.37 -12.26
C VAL A 54 0.26 1.88 -12.56
N GLU A 55 0.79 0.97 -11.74
CA GLU A 55 2.13 0.38 -11.98
C GLU A 55 2.18 -0.36 -13.32
N ALA A 56 1.13 -1.12 -13.66
CA ALA A 56 1.09 -1.93 -14.88
C ALA A 56 0.96 -1.11 -16.18
N SER A 57 0.56 0.16 -16.13
CA SER A 57 0.48 1.03 -17.32
C SER A 57 1.78 1.76 -17.64
N MET A 58 2.77 1.74 -16.72
CA MET A 58 3.99 2.51 -16.85
C MET A 58 5.24 1.65 -17.05
N ASP A 59 6.29 2.27 -17.60
CA ASP A 59 7.65 1.78 -17.38
C ASP A 59 7.94 1.70 -15.86
N PRO A 60 8.41 0.56 -15.32
CA PRO A 60 8.61 0.39 -13.89
C PRO A 60 9.57 1.41 -13.28
N ARG A 61 10.65 1.77 -13.99
CA ARG A 61 11.60 2.77 -13.48
C ARG A 61 10.96 4.17 -13.43
N ARG A 62 10.18 4.54 -14.45
CA ARG A 62 9.44 5.81 -14.47
C ARG A 62 8.41 5.90 -13.35
N TYR A 63 7.67 4.82 -13.07
CA TYR A 63 6.74 4.74 -11.94
C TYR A 63 7.46 5.02 -10.61
N GLU A 64 8.62 4.41 -10.41
CA GLU A 64 9.43 4.59 -9.21
C GLU A 64 9.98 6.03 -9.08
N LEU A 65 10.44 6.65 -10.18
CA LEU A 65 10.90 8.04 -10.18
C LEU A 65 9.76 9.04 -9.87
N ALA A 66 8.60 8.87 -10.50
CA ALA A 66 7.41 9.69 -10.23
C ALA A 66 6.96 9.52 -8.77
N THR A 67 6.97 8.29 -8.28
CA THR A 67 6.66 7.98 -6.88
C THR A 67 7.65 8.64 -5.91
N LEU A 68 8.95 8.52 -6.17
CA LEU A 68 9.99 9.12 -5.34
C LEU A 68 9.81 10.64 -5.26
N ALA A 69 9.61 11.32 -6.38
CA ALA A 69 9.40 12.77 -6.42
C ALA A 69 8.17 13.21 -5.60
N ALA A 70 7.02 12.55 -5.81
CA ALA A 70 5.81 12.83 -5.03
C ALA A 70 6.01 12.56 -3.53
N ALA A 71 6.68 11.45 -3.18
CA ALA A 71 6.94 11.09 -1.79
C ALA A 71 7.88 12.10 -1.10
N LEU A 72 8.92 12.57 -1.78
CA LEU A 72 9.83 13.61 -1.27
C LEU A 72 9.07 14.92 -1.05
N ARG A 73 8.22 15.32 -2.00
CA ARG A 73 7.39 16.54 -1.89
C ARG A 73 6.49 16.53 -0.67
N LEU A 74 5.85 15.39 -0.42
CA LEU A 74 4.96 15.14 0.72
C LEU A 74 5.72 14.93 2.02
N ARG A 75 7.06 14.83 1.97
CA ARG A 75 7.93 14.40 3.07
C ARG A 75 7.48 13.06 3.66
N SER A 76 7.05 12.15 2.78
CA SER A 76 6.52 10.88 3.19
C SER A 76 7.58 10.04 3.86
N SER A 77 7.37 9.76 5.15
CA SER A 77 8.32 8.95 5.91
C SER A 77 8.45 7.56 5.30
N TYR A 78 7.33 6.98 4.87
CA TYR A 78 7.23 5.60 4.41
C TYR A 78 7.63 5.43 2.94
N CYS A 79 7.01 6.21 2.04
CA CYS A 79 7.14 5.98 0.60
C CYS A 79 8.53 6.37 0.06
N SER A 80 9.15 7.41 0.61
CA SER A 80 10.49 7.88 0.19
C SER A 80 11.55 6.76 0.28
N PRO A 81 11.82 6.15 1.45
CA PRO A 81 12.80 5.08 1.56
C PRO A 81 12.35 3.78 0.87
N ALA A 82 11.05 3.47 0.83
CA ALA A 82 10.56 2.24 0.21
C ALA A 82 10.80 2.22 -1.31
N HIS A 83 10.48 3.31 -2.01
CA HIS A 83 10.63 3.40 -3.46
C HIS A 83 12.05 3.80 -3.88
N GLY A 84 12.73 4.64 -3.10
CA GLY A 84 14.16 4.90 -3.35
C GLY A 84 15.04 3.65 -3.18
N LYS A 85 14.64 2.68 -2.35
CA LYS A 85 15.27 1.36 -2.29
C LYS A 85 15.15 0.60 -3.60
N VAL A 86 13.97 0.59 -4.20
CA VAL A 86 13.73 -0.07 -5.49
C VAL A 86 14.60 0.54 -6.57
N LEU A 87 14.62 1.88 -6.68
CA LEU A 87 15.50 2.59 -7.62
C LEU A 87 16.98 2.26 -7.40
N ALA A 88 17.44 2.26 -6.14
CA ALA A 88 18.84 2.02 -5.83
C ALA A 88 19.28 0.57 -6.10
N GLU A 89 18.41 -0.40 -5.83
CA GLU A 89 18.75 -1.83 -5.97
C GLU A 89 18.50 -2.38 -7.37
N GLN A 90 17.53 -1.85 -8.11
CA GLN A 90 17.03 -2.47 -9.35
C GLN A 90 17.30 -1.64 -10.62
N PHE A 91 17.54 -0.32 -10.50
CA PHE A 91 17.59 0.56 -11.67
C PHE A 91 18.84 1.44 -11.74
N ASP A 92 18.94 2.43 -10.86
CA ASP A 92 19.87 3.55 -11.01
C ASP A 92 21.14 3.43 -10.15
N GLY A 93 21.08 2.63 -9.09
CA GLY A 93 22.14 2.56 -8.10
C GLY A 93 22.04 3.66 -7.03
N PRO A 94 22.76 3.49 -5.90
CA PRO A 94 22.61 4.33 -4.73
C PRO A 94 22.99 5.80 -4.95
N VAL A 95 24.07 6.06 -5.72
CA VAL A 95 24.56 7.44 -5.96
C VAL A 95 23.53 8.24 -6.74
N ALA A 96 23.01 7.69 -7.84
CA ALA A 96 22.02 8.37 -8.67
C ALA A 96 20.70 8.63 -7.90
N VAL A 97 20.29 7.74 -7.00
CA VAL A 97 19.12 7.97 -6.13
C VAL A 97 19.36 9.08 -5.12
N VAL A 98 20.55 9.16 -4.51
CA VAL A 98 20.91 10.27 -3.62
C VAL A 98 20.88 11.60 -4.37
N ASP A 99 21.49 11.65 -5.55
CA ASP A 99 21.48 12.84 -6.39
C ASP A 99 20.04 13.23 -6.77
N ALA A 100 19.24 12.27 -7.24
CA ALA A 100 17.84 12.51 -7.58
C ALA A 100 16.98 12.98 -6.39
N ALA A 101 17.31 12.56 -5.17
CA ALA A 101 16.58 12.96 -3.97
C ALA A 101 17.01 14.34 -3.41
N THR A 102 18.25 14.75 -3.65
CA THR A 102 18.85 15.96 -3.04
C THR A 102 19.02 17.12 -4.02
N ASP A 103 19.37 16.83 -5.27
CA ASP A 103 19.47 17.78 -6.36
C ASP A 103 19.04 17.12 -7.69
N PRO A 104 17.72 16.98 -7.93
CA PRO A 104 17.20 16.38 -9.16
C PRO A 104 17.66 17.08 -10.45
N ALA A 105 18.07 18.34 -10.38
CA ALA A 105 18.54 19.09 -11.54
C ALA A 105 19.96 18.67 -11.95
N ALA A 106 20.82 18.38 -10.98
CA ALA A 106 22.19 17.89 -11.20
C ALA A 106 22.30 16.36 -11.34
N ALA A 107 21.25 15.62 -10.95
CA ALA A 107 21.21 14.16 -11.02
C ALA A 107 21.41 13.63 -12.46
N PRO A 108 22.00 12.43 -12.62
CA PRO A 108 22.28 11.80 -13.92
C PRO A 108 21.00 11.21 -14.57
N LEU A 109 19.96 12.03 -14.70
CA LEU A 109 18.66 11.71 -15.26
C LEU A 109 18.56 12.18 -16.72
N SER A 110 17.69 11.53 -17.49
CA SER A 110 17.29 12.07 -18.79
C SER A 110 16.43 13.33 -18.64
N GLU A 111 16.24 14.09 -19.71
CA GLU A 111 15.35 15.25 -19.69
C GLU A 111 13.90 14.85 -19.42
N VAL A 112 13.45 13.74 -20.01
CA VAL A 112 12.13 13.14 -19.76
C VAL A 112 11.96 12.76 -18.30
N ASP A 113 12.95 12.08 -17.69
CA ASP A 113 12.87 11.65 -16.28
C ASP A 113 12.75 12.86 -15.35
N ARG A 114 13.54 13.92 -15.59
CA ARG A 114 13.45 15.17 -14.82
C ARG A 114 12.08 15.83 -14.95
N ALA A 115 11.50 15.86 -16.14
CA ALA A 115 10.17 16.41 -16.36
C ALA A 115 9.07 15.58 -15.68
N VAL A 116 9.16 14.25 -15.74
CA VAL A 116 8.26 13.33 -15.02
C VAL A 116 8.32 13.58 -13.52
N MET A 117 9.51 13.68 -12.94
CA MET A 117 9.69 13.97 -11.52
C MET A 117 9.12 15.35 -11.14
N ARG A 118 9.35 16.39 -11.95
CA ARG A 118 8.77 17.73 -11.73
C ARG A 118 7.24 17.73 -11.78
N LEU A 119 6.65 17.02 -12.74
CA LEU A 119 5.20 16.89 -12.82
C LEU A 119 4.63 16.21 -11.58
N ALA A 120 5.23 15.09 -11.16
CA ALA A 120 4.81 14.37 -9.95
C ALA A 120 4.95 15.23 -8.67
N ASP A 121 6.05 15.97 -8.54
CA ASP A 121 6.25 16.96 -7.46
C ASP A 121 5.14 18.03 -7.48
N THR A 122 4.83 18.58 -8.65
CA THR A 122 3.81 19.63 -8.83
C THR A 122 2.42 19.14 -8.44
N VAL A 123 2.03 17.93 -8.87
CA VAL A 123 0.76 17.30 -8.47
C VAL A 123 0.70 17.13 -6.95
N ALA A 124 1.77 16.61 -6.35
CA ALA A 124 1.88 16.40 -4.90
C ALA A 124 1.91 17.72 -4.09
N ALA A 125 2.41 18.80 -4.69
CA ALA A 125 2.38 20.15 -4.11
C ALA A 125 0.96 20.75 -4.03
N GLY A 126 0.01 20.18 -4.77
CA GLY A 126 -1.39 20.57 -4.81
C GLY A 126 -1.86 20.91 -6.22
N ALA A 127 -2.47 19.91 -6.87
CA ALA A 127 -3.01 20.00 -8.22
C ALA A 127 -4.08 21.09 -8.44
N ALA A 128 -4.67 21.64 -7.39
CA ALA A 128 -5.70 22.69 -7.48
C ALA A 128 -5.20 24.00 -8.12
N ARG A 129 -3.88 24.21 -8.20
CA ARG A 129 -3.27 25.40 -8.84
C ARG A 129 -2.69 25.11 -10.23
N MET A 130 -2.76 23.86 -10.69
CA MET A 130 -2.18 23.49 -11.97
C MET A 130 -2.98 24.05 -13.14
N THR A 131 -2.28 24.36 -14.21
CA THR A 131 -2.83 24.78 -15.51
C THR A 131 -2.39 23.80 -16.60
N GLU A 132 -2.85 24.03 -17.83
CA GLU A 132 -2.39 23.24 -18.99
C GLU A 132 -0.89 23.39 -19.24
N ASP A 133 -0.31 24.55 -18.91
CA ASP A 133 1.12 24.83 -19.10
C ASP A 133 2.01 23.91 -18.25
N ASP A 134 1.53 23.45 -17.10
CA ASP A 134 2.26 22.50 -16.25
C ASP A 134 2.44 21.12 -16.93
N LEU A 135 1.64 20.82 -17.96
CA LEU A 135 1.73 19.59 -18.75
C LEU A 135 2.52 19.79 -20.06
N ALA A 136 2.83 21.05 -20.42
CA ALA A 136 3.44 21.37 -21.70
C ALA A 136 4.85 20.80 -21.84
N GLU A 137 5.63 20.78 -20.75
CA GLU A 137 7.00 20.27 -20.75
C GLU A 137 7.04 18.78 -21.11
N VAL A 138 6.30 17.94 -20.37
CA VAL A 138 6.28 16.49 -20.60
C VAL A 138 5.72 16.13 -21.98
N ARG A 139 4.73 16.90 -22.47
CA ARG A 139 4.18 16.74 -23.82
C ARG A 139 5.22 17.11 -24.89
N GLY A 140 5.97 18.19 -24.69
CA GLY A 140 7.06 18.60 -25.59
C GLY A 140 8.20 17.57 -25.66
N LEU A 141 8.36 16.76 -24.61
CA LEU A 141 9.32 15.66 -24.53
C LEU A 141 8.76 14.32 -25.04
N GLY A 142 7.54 14.32 -25.57
CA GLY A 142 6.96 13.17 -26.28
C GLY A 142 6.06 12.26 -25.47
N LEU A 143 5.71 12.60 -24.22
CA LEU A 143 4.69 11.86 -23.48
C LEU A 143 3.31 12.10 -24.09
N ASP A 144 2.55 11.03 -24.31
CA ASP A 144 1.15 11.12 -24.69
C ASP A 144 0.23 11.40 -23.48
N ASP A 145 -1.06 11.68 -23.74
CA ASP A 145 -1.99 12.01 -22.66
C ASP A 145 -2.22 10.86 -21.67
N ALA A 146 -2.04 9.59 -22.07
CA ALA A 146 -2.15 8.44 -21.18
C ALA A 146 -0.92 8.37 -20.25
N GLU A 147 0.29 8.51 -20.80
CA GLU A 147 1.52 8.55 -20.01
C GLU A 147 1.55 9.74 -19.04
N ILE A 148 1.03 10.91 -19.45
CA ILE A 148 0.87 12.06 -18.56
C ILE A 148 -0.10 11.73 -17.42
N LEU A 149 -1.23 11.11 -17.74
CA LEU A 149 -2.20 10.70 -16.73
C LEU A 149 -1.62 9.67 -15.76
N ASP A 150 -0.79 8.75 -16.22
CA ASP A 150 -0.14 7.76 -15.35
C ASP A 150 0.78 8.43 -14.31
N VAL A 151 1.54 9.47 -14.69
CA VAL A 151 2.35 10.26 -13.75
C VAL A 151 1.47 10.97 -12.72
N VAL A 152 0.34 11.54 -13.16
CA VAL A 152 -0.64 12.21 -12.27
C VAL A 152 -1.27 11.21 -11.30
N LEU A 153 -1.68 10.03 -11.78
CA LEU A 153 -2.25 8.96 -10.98
C LEU A 153 -1.25 8.45 -9.95
N THR A 154 0.01 8.27 -10.35
CA THR A 154 1.10 7.86 -9.46
C THR A 154 1.29 8.85 -8.31
N ALA A 155 1.36 10.15 -8.62
CA ALA A 155 1.51 11.21 -7.62
C ALA A 155 0.27 11.34 -6.72
N ALA A 156 -0.95 11.22 -7.28
CA ALA A 156 -2.19 11.24 -6.51
C ALA A 156 -2.31 10.03 -5.58
N ALA A 157 -1.90 8.85 -6.04
CA ALA A 157 -1.83 7.64 -5.21
C ALA A 157 -0.89 7.86 -4.02
N ARG A 158 0.26 8.55 -4.22
CA ARG A 158 1.14 8.94 -3.11
C ARG A 158 0.51 9.96 -2.17
N CYS A 159 -0.24 10.93 -2.69
CA CYS A 159 -0.99 11.85 -1.83
C CYS A 159 -1.92 11.10 -0.88
N PHE A 160 -2.62 10.06 -1.36
CA PHE A 160 -3.44 9.20 -0.52
C PHE A 160 -2.61 8.37 0.46
N SER A 161 -1.68 7.55 -0.03
CA SER A 161 -0.96 6.59 0.81
C SER A 161 -0.08 7.27 1.86
N SER A 162 0.70 8.27 1.46
CA SER A 162 1.58 9.02 2.35
C SER A 162 0.79 9.72 3.45
N SER A 163 -0.33 10.38 3.09
CA SER A 163 -1.18 11.06 4.08
C SER A 163 -1.76 10.08 5.09
N VAL A 164 -2.27 8.93 4.64
CA VAL A 164 -2.84 7.91 5.53
C VAL A 164 -1.77 7.37 6.49
N LEU A 165 -0.59 7.01 5.97
CA LEU A 165 0.47 6.40 6.75
C LEU A 165 1.11 7.38 7.74
N ASP A 166 1.42 8.60 7.31
CA ASP A 166 2.02 9.60 8.18
C ASP A 166 1.04 10.09 9.25
N ALA A 167 -0.26 10.18 8.95
CA ALA A 167 -1.31 10.57 9.91
C ALA A 167 -1.47 9.57 11.06
N VAL A 168 -1.20 8.29 10.83
CA VAL A 168 -1.24 7.25 11.87
C VAL A 168 0.14 6.93 12.45
N GLY A 169 1.17 7.69 12.08
CA GLY A 169 2.52 7.50 12.58
C GLY A 169 3.20 6.21 12.14
N ALA A 170 2.84 5.69 10.96
CA ALA A 170 3.54 4.54 10.39
C ALA A 170 5.03 4.86 10.18
N GLU A 171 5.89 3.91 10.51
CA GLU A 171 7.32 3.97 10.22
C GLU A 171 7.61 3.13 8.97
N PRO A 172 8.64 3.48 8.17
CA PRO A 172 9.18 2.61 7.12
C PRO A 172 9.46 1.21 7.64
N ASP A 173 9.34 0.21 6.78
CA ASP A 173 9.67 -1.15 7.16
C ASP A 173 11.15 -1.30 7.51
N ALA A 174 11.44 -2.20 8.45
CA ALA A 174 12.79 -2.52 8.86
C ALA A 174 13.69 -2.97 7.68
N ALA A 175 13.10 -3.49 6.60
CA ALA A 175 13.84 -3.80 5.38
C ALA A 175 14.57 -2.56 4.80
N CYS A 176 14.06 -1.35 5.02
CA CYS A 176 14.71 -0.10 4.60
C CYS A 176 15.98 0.20 5.43
N SER A 177 16.19 -0.44 6.59
CA SER A 177 17.42 -0.25 7.36
C SER A 177 18.63 -0.88 6.69
N ALA A 178 18.42 -1.78 5.71
CA ALA A 178 19.50 -2.40 4.94
C ALA A 178 20.02 -1.52 3.78
N LEU A 179 19.37 -0.38 3.50
CA LEU A 179 19.81 0.59 2.51
C LEU A 179 21.25 1.05 2.75
N ASP A 180 21.94 1.43 1.68
CA ASP A 180 23.18 2.20 1.78
C ASP A 180 22.97 3.41 2.70
N PRO A 181 23.89 3.73 3.63
CA PRO A 181 23.71 4.84 4.56
C PRO A 181 23.42 6.18 3.88
N ALA A 182 24.08 6.49 2.77
CA ALA A 182 23.86 7.75 2.06
C ALA A 182 22.44 7.81 1.46
N VAL A 183 21.98 6.71 0.87
CA VAL A 183 20.59 6.58 0.37
C VAL A 183 19.59 6.71 1.51
N ARG A 184 19.85 6.03 2.63
CA ARG A 184 18.97 6.08 3.80
C ARG A 184 18.85 7.50 4.35
N ASP A 185 19.95 8.21 4.47
CA ASP A 185 19.98 9.57 5.02
C ASP A 185 19.30 10.56 4.06
N ALA A 186 19.51 10.42 2.75
CA ALA A 186 18.85 11.25 1.74
C ALA A 186 17.33 11.06 1.72
N LEU A 187 16.85 9.83 1.97
CA LEU A 187 15.43 9.49 1.90
C LEU A 187 14.68 9.60 3.23
N ALA A 188 15.39 9.82 4.34
CA ALA A 188 14.83 9.98 5.68
C ALA A 188 14.23 11.39 5.89
N VAL A 189 13.18 11.71 5.13
CA VAL A 189 12.55 13.05 5.09
C VAL A 189 11.52 13.33 6.20
N GLY A 190 11.22 12.32 7.02
CA GLY A 190 10.18 12.35 8.07
C GLY A 190 10.55 11.54 9.33
N ARG A 191 9.85 10.43 9.54
CA ARG A 191 10.02 9.54 10.71
C ARG A 191 11.20 8.57 10.56
N PRO A 192 11.73 8.03 11.68
CA PRO A 192 12.76 6.99 11.64
C PRO A 192 12.22 5.67 11.04
N ILE A 193 13.10 4.90 10.41
CA ILE A 193 12.83 3.54 9.93
C ILE A 193 12.55 2.61 11.12
N ALA A 194 11.56 1.72 10.98
CA ALA A 194 11.22 0.77 12.02
C ALA A 194 12.40 -0.16 12.36
N SER A 195 12.59 -0.46 13.63
CA SER A 195 13.54 -1.50 14.03
C SER A 195 13.01 -2.87 13.62
N ALA A 196 13.93 -3.78 13.25
CA ALA A 196 13.58 -5.18 13.06
C ALA A 196 12.91 -5.70 14.34
N ARG A 197 11.63 -6.04 14.25
CA ARG A 197 10.95 -6.72 15.35
C ARG A 197 11.70 -8.02 15.59
N ALA A 198 12.26 -8.21 16.79
CA ALA A 198 12.60 -9.55 17.23
C ALA A 198 11.33 -10.39 17.08
N ALA A 199 11.38 -11.46 16.28
CA ALA A 199 10.31 -12.44 16.25
C ALA A 199 9.97 -12.76 17.71
N ALA A 200 8.70 -12.63 18.10
CA ALA A 200 8.30 -13.05 19.43
C ALA A 200 8.80 -14.48 19.61
N PRO A 201 9.54 -14.80 20.70
CA PRO A 201 10.05 -16.14 20.88
C PRO A 201 8.86 -17.09 20.79
N VAL A 202 8.95 -18.05 19.87
CA VAL A 202 8.00 -19.15 19.80
C VAL A 202 8.12 -19.87 21.13
N ILE A 203 7.25 -19.55 22.09
CA ILE A 203 7.16 -20.28 23.34
C ILE A 203 6.68 -21.68 22.95
N PRO A 204 7.52 -22.74 23.04
CA PRO A 204 7.09 -24.06 22.67
C PRO A 204 5.89 -24.41 23.53
N GLY A 205 4.75 -24.65 22.87
CA GLY A 205 3.48 -24.81 23.53
C GLY A 205 3.59 -25.75 24.71
N ARG A 206 3.24 -25.27 25.91
CA ARG A 206 2.92 -26.14 27.03
C ARG A 206 1.88 -27.11 26.50
N ARG A 207 2.26 -28.37 26.30
CA ARG A 207 1.37 -29.46 25.94
C ARG A 207 0.24 -29.46 26.96
N GLY A 208 -0.87 -28.81 26.61
CA GLY A 208 -2.10 -28.83 27.37
C GLY A 208 -2.57 -30.26 27.39
N ARG A 209 -2.35 -30.96 28.52
CA ARG A 209 -2.96 -32.25 28.77
C ARG A 209 -4.46 -32.07 28.57
N ARG A 210 -4.98 -32.55 27.44
CA ARG A 210 -6.43 -32.72 27.22
C ARG A 210 -6.93 -33.68 28.29
N ARG A 211 -7.43 -33.13 29.41
CA ARG A 211 -8.31 -33.88 30.31
C ARG A 211 -9.61 -34.10 29.55
N SER A 212 -9.81 -35.33 29.09
CA SER A 212 -11.05 -35.80 28.49
C SER A 212 -12.20 -35.71 29.50
N ARG A 213 -12.89 -34.56 29.54
CA ARG A 213 -14.20 -34.49 30.19
C ARG A 213 -15.21 -35.20 29.29
N ARG A 214 -15.43 -36.50 29.56
CA ARG A 214 -16.60 -37.25 29.10
C ARG A 214 -17.86 -36.46 29.46
N ARG A 215 -18.47 -35.78 28.49
CA ARG A 215 -19.83 -35.24 28.64
C ARG A 215 -20.80 -36.43 28.62
N ARG A 216 -21.34 -36.79 29.78
CA ARG A 216 -22.50 -37.67 29.89
C ARG A 216 -23.68 -36.97 29.21
N ARG A 217 -24.22 -37.58 28.16
CA ARG A 217 -25.48 -37.17 27.54
C ARG A 217 -26.60 -37.49 28.53
N CYS A 218 -27.30 -36.47 29.04
CA CYS A 218 -28.59 -36.67 29.68
C CYS A 218 -29.68 -36.28 28.69
N TRP A 219 -30.45 -37.29 28.31
CA TRP A 219 -31.66 -37.17 27.52
C TRP A 219 -32.79 -36.65 28.41
N THR A 220 -33.40 -35.52 28.04
CA THR A 220 -34.81 -35.25 28.38
C THR A 220 -35.54 -34.69 27.17
N ARG A 221 -36.81 -35.06 27.11
CA ARG A 221 -37.70 -35.12 25.95
C ARG A 221 -38.31 -33.76 25.59
N ARG A 222 -38.39 -33.48 24.27
CA ARG A 222 -39.52 -32.99 23.42
C ARG A 222 -40.56 -31.95 23.97
N PRO A 223 -41.19 -31.10 23.12
CA PRO A 223 -41.83 -31.54 21.86
C PRO A 223 -41.69 -30.64 20.61
N ARG A 224 -41.96 -31.29 19.47
CA ARG A 224 -42.11 -30.75 18.12
C ARG A 224 -43.48 -30.09 17.94
N ARG A 225 -43.56 -28.96 17.24
CA ARG A 225 -44.70 -28.59 16.39
C ARG A 225 -44.20 -28.17 15.00
N ALA A 226 -44.95 -28.59 13.99
CA ALA A 226 -44.56 -28.71 12.58
C ALA A 226 -44.72 -27.41 11.76
N PRO A 227 -44.06 -27.28 10.60
CA PRO A 227 -44.32 -26.21 9.64
C PRO A 227 -45.50 -26.58 8.72
N ARG A 228 -46.47 -25.67 8.57
CA ARG A 228 -47.52 -25.80 7.53
C ARG A 228 -46.98 -25.37 6.18
N ARG A 229 -47.35 -26.15 5.16
CA ARG A 229 -46.91 -26.07 3.75
C ARG A 229 -47.59 -24.93 2.98
N ARG A 230 -46.89 -24.53 1.91
CA ARG A 230 -47.21 -23.58 0.83
C ARG A 230 -48.58 -23.74 0.18
N CYS A 231 -49.13 -22.64 -0.34
CA CYS A 231 -49.98 -22.59 -1.54
C CYS A 231 -49.62 -21.35 -2.40
N ARG A 232 -49.90 -21.47 -3.69
CA ARG A 232 -49.30 -20.85 -4.90
C ARG A 232 -49.78 -19.42 -5.25
N PRO A 233 -49.18 -18.77 -6.29
CA PRO A 233 -49.49 -17.40 -6.69
C PRO A 233 -50.67 -17.30 -7.67
N ALA A 234 -51.34 -16.15 -7.63
CA ALA A 234 -52.22 -15.59 -8.67
C ALA A 234 -51.97 -14.08 -8.62
N GLY A 235 -51.88 -13.28 -9.67
CA GLY A 235 -52.06 -13.38 -11.11
C GLY A 235 -52.10 -11.91 -11.58
N ARG A 236 -51.42 -11.56 -12.68
CA ARG A 236 -51.59 -10.26 -13.35
C ARG A 236 -52.85 -10.31 -14.24
N PRO A 237 -53.48 -9.16 -14.49
CA PRO A 237 -53.93 -8.83 -15.83
C PRO A 237 -53.44 -7.45 -16.30
N ALA A 238 -53.69 -7.21 -17.59
CA ALA A 238 -53.02 -6.28 -18.51
C ALA A 238 -53.75 -4.92 -18.71
N GLY A 239 -53.04 -3.97 -19.36
CA GLY A 239 -53.51 -2.89 -20.26
C GLY A 239 -54.35 -1.74 -19.66
N SER A 240 -53.91 -0.47 -19.71
CA SER A 240 -53.98 0.50 -20.85
C SER A 240 -55.35 1.19 -20.98
N PRO A 241 -55.49 2.42 -21.51
CA PRO A 241 -54.60 3.17 -22.41
C PRO A 241 -53.75 4.26 -21.75
#